data_AF-A0A6P2MS66-F1
#
_entry.id   AF-A0A6P2MS66-F1
#
_cell.length_a   1.000
_cell.length_b   1.000
_cell.length_c   1.000
_cell.angle_alpha   90.00
_cell.angle_beta   90.00
_cell.angle_gamma   90.00
#
_symmetry.space_group_name_H-M   'P 1'
#
loop_
_entity.id
_entity.type
_entity.pdbx_description
1 polymer ?
#
loop_
_entity_poly.entity_id
_entity_poly.type
_entity_poly.pdbx_seq_one_letter_code
_entity_poly.pdbx_strand_id
1 'polypeptide(L)'
;MPSFDFITLKEFRLSLERDYSEMTNCLQAQAWKSVQVIAGSIVESLLIDYLLSTSNPGRSGKDPLRIDLAEAIAICRKETVLTDRTADLCSVIRSYRNLIHPGRVVRMGEPEPDRSSATIATTLVDMIADELAKTRRQSVGLTAEQIVSKVRRDSNSSTIVKHLILEASEHQRERLLLELIPDAYMSRLDDSDCFDDEPERLQIAFRVTLENVSDEIRERVVSEFVRILREEDGDYVDKYCTGFFLAPDIRYVARQYEPLVREFLLGRAARTHTHETLRLLKGITPYLELSDVEKWLDPYVRTIASNQTDVTLKSKAKDQFAFEFIETKRAFDEAVTKRLDAWHRTFVEANYTDRASTVEEMKNLVDIPF
;
A
#
# COMPACT_ATOMS: atom_id res chain seq x y z
N MET A 1 -7.90 -20.00 14.72
CA MET A 1 -8.39 -18.63 14.85
C MET A 1 -8.93 -18.21 13.48
N PRO A 2 -10.19 -17.75 13.39
CA PRO A 2 -10.70 -17.13 12.17
C PRO A 2 -9.82 -15.92 11.83
N SER A 3 -9.56 -15.72 10.54
CA SER A 3 -8.86 -14.52 10.06
C SER A 3 -9.89 -13.39 9.97
N PHE A 4 -9.58 -12.25 10.58
CA PHE A 4 -10.40 -11.03 10.53
C PHE A 4 -9.94 -10.06 9.44
N ASP A 5 -9.22 -10.54 8.42
CA ASP A 5 -8.66 -9.71 7.34
C ASP A 5 -9.76 -9.04 6.48
N PHE A 6 -10.98 -9.60 6.51
CA PHE A 6 -12.15 -9.02 5.87
C PHE A 6 -12.72 -7.78 6.57
N ILE A 7 -12.22 -7.46 7.78
CA ILE A 7 -12.60 -6.29 8.57
C ILE A 7 -11.88 -5.06 8.02
N THR A 8 -12.68 -4.07 7.60
CA THR A 8 -12.21 -2.91 6.86
C THR A 8 -11.38 -1.99 7.78
N LEU A 9 -11.91 -1.65 8.95
CA LEU A 9 -11.26 -0.71 9.87
C LEU A 9 -10.19 -1.41 10.72
N LYS A 10 -8.95 -0.89 10.68
CA LYS A 10 -7.80 -1.45 11.43
C LYS A 10 -8.05 -1.54 12.93
N GLU A 11 -8.62 -0.49 13.52
CA GLU A 11 -8.93 -0.45 14.96
C GLU A 11 -9.93 -1.54 15.36
N PHE A 12 -10.97 -1.76 14.55
CA PHE A 12 -11.96 -2.82 14.77
C PHE A 12 -11.33 -4.20 14.64
N ARG A 13 -10.47 -4.41 13.64
CA ARG A 13 -9.76 -5.70 13.45
C ARG A 13 -8.87 -6.03 14.64
N LEU A 14 -8.03 -5.08 15.05
CA LEU A 14 -7.14 -5.27 16.20
C LEU A 14 -7.93 -5.51 17.50
N SER A 15 -9.06 -4.83 17.66
CA SER A 15 -9.96 -5.09 18.80
C SER A 15 -10.55 -6.49 18.74
N LEU A 16 -11.08 -6.92 17.59
CA LEU A 16 -11.65 -8.25 17.37
C LEU A 16 -10.63 -9.37 17.59
N GLU A 17 -9.40 -9.21 17.12
CA GLU A 17 -8.30 -10.16 17.34
C GLU A 17 -7.96 -10.30 18.83
N ARG A 18 -7.91 -9.18 19.56
CA ARG A 18 -7.69 -9.18 21.01
C ARG A 18 -8.85 -9.84 21.76
N ASP A 19 -10.09 -9.47 21.43
CA ASP A 19 -11.29 -10.04 22.05
C ASP A 19 -11.39 -11.54 21.80
N TYR A 20 -11.07 -12.00 20.58
CA TYR A 20 -11.07 -13.43 20.25
C TYR A 20 -9.97 -14.18 21.01
N SER A 21 -8.77 -13.60 21.11
CA SER A 21 -7.71 -14.16 21.94
C SER A 21 -8.12 -14.22 23.41
N GLU A 22 -8.77 -13.19 23.93
CA GLU A 22 -9.25 -13.14 25.31
C GLU A 22 -10.35 -14.17 25.58
N MET A 23 -11.30 -14.32 24.66
CA MET A 23 -12.33 -15.35 24.70
C MET A 23 -11.70 -16.76 24.78
N THR A 24 -10.68 -17.01 23.96
CA THR A 24 -9.96 -18.29 23.94
C THR A 24 -9.23 -18.54 25.26
N ASN A 25 -8.59 -17.51 25.83
CA ASN A 25 -7.92 -17.60 27.12
C ASN A 25 -8.94 -17.88 28.25
N CYS A 26 -10.10 -17.22 28.22
CA CYS A 26 -11.19 -17.47 29.16
C CYS A 26 -11.74 -18.90 29.06
N LEU A 27 -11.83 -19.46 27.85
CA LEU A 27 -12.25 -20.84 27.63
C LEU A 27 -11.26 -21.83 28.26
N GLN A 28 -9.95 -21.58 28.09
CA GLN A 28 -8.89 -22.39 28.71
C GLN A 28 -8.90 -22.26 30.25
N ALA A 29 -9.14 -21.06 30.77
CA ALA A 29 -9.21 -20.76 32.19
C ALA A 29 -10.54 -21.17 32.86
N GLN A 30 -11.46 -21.80 32.11
CA GLN A 30 -12.77 -22.22 32.60
C GLN A 30 -13.69 -21.07 33.05
N ALA A 31 -13.45 -19.87 32.55
CA ALA A 31 -14.26 -18.68 32.82
C ALA A 31 -15.48 -18.61 31.89
N TRP A 32 -16.41 -19.56 32.02
CA TRP A 32 -17.53 -19.79 31.08
C TRP A 32 -18.40 -18.57 30.83
N LYS A 33 -18.70 -17.81 31.89
CA LYS A 33 -19.46 -16.57 31.81
C LYS A 33 -18.73 -15.52 30.96
N SER A 34 -17.41 -15.38 31.16
CA SER A 34 -16.60 -14.44 30.39
C SER A 34 -16.55 -14.82 28.91
N VAL A 35 -16.38 -16.12 28.59
CA VAL A 35 -16.44 -16.61 27.20
C VAL A 35 -17.73 -16.16 26.52
N GLN A 36 -18.86 -16.35 27.19
CA GLN A 36 -20.19 -16.02 26.67
C GLN A 36 -20.41 -14.51 26.48
N VAL A 37 -19.96 -13.69 27.43
CA VAL A 37 -20.07 -12.23 27.32
C VAL A 37 -19.18 -11.70 26.20
N ILE A 38 -17.93 -12.16 26.10
CA ILE A 38 -16.98 -11.74 25.06
C ILE A 38 -17.45 -12.21 23.68
N ALA A 39 -17.96 -13.44 23.55
CA ALA A 39 -18.58 -13.91 22.30
C ALA A 39 -19.71 -12.98 21.82
N GLY A 40 -20.52 -12.48 22.77
CA GLY A 40 -21.54 -11.45 22.51
C GLY A 40 -20.98 -10.16 21.93
N SER A 41 -19.89 -9.67 22.51
CA SER A 41 -19.18 -8.47 22.05
C SER A 41 -18.58 -8.66 20.66
N ILE A 42 -17.92 -9.80 20.40
CA ILE A 42 -17.31 -10.12 19.10
C ILE A 42 -18.37 -10.13 18.00
N VAL A 43 -19.50 -10.82 18.21
CA VAL A 43 -20.57 -10.86 17.20
C VAL A 43 -21.17 -9.49 16.93
N GLU A 44 -21.37 -8.68 17.97
CA GLU A 44 -21.82 -7.29 17.81
C GLU A 44 -20.82 -6.51 16.94
N SER A 45 -19.54 -6.51 17.30
CA SER A 45 -18.47 -5.83 16.56
C SER A 45 -18.39 -6.28 15.09
N LEU A 46 -18.52 -7.58 14.81
CA LEU A 46 -18.50 -8.14 13.45
C LEU A 46 -19.66 -7.62 12.59
N LEU A 47 -20.87 -7.60 13.15
CA LEU A 47 -22.05 -7.13 12.43
C LEU A 47 -22.02 -5.61 12.21
N ILE A 48 -21.56 -4.86 13.22
CA ILE A 48 -21.45 -3.40 13.13
C ILE A 48 -20.39 -3.00 12.09
N ASP A 49 -19.22 -3.65 12.06
CA ASP A 49 -18.21 -3.41 11.03
C ASP A 49 -18.75 -3.71 9.61
N TYR A 50 -19.48 -4.81 9.44
CA TYR A 50 -20.16 -5.10 8.18
C TYR A 50 -21.06 -3.95 7.74
N LEU A 51 -21.91 -3.47 8.64
CA LEU A 51 -22.82 -2.36 8.35
C LEU A 51 -22.06 -1.07 8.06
N LEU A 52 -21.04 -0.70 8.83
CA LEU A 52 -20.26 0.51 8.58
C LEU A 52 -19.56 0.50 7.22
N SER A 53 -19.07 -0.67 6.79
CA SER A 53 -18.33 -0.79 5.54
C SER A 53 -19.19 -0.85 4.28
N THR A 54 -20.50 -1.01 4.41
CA THR A 54 -21.41 -1.20 3.27
C THR A 54 -22.38 -0.03 3.17
N SER A 55 -22.22 0.78 2.12
CA SER A 55 -23.15 1.86 1.79
C SER A 55 -24.39 1.28 1.12
N ASN A 56 -25.43 0.96 1.90
CA ASN A 56 -26.70 0.49 1.33
C ASN A 56 -27.74 1.63 1.31
N PRO A 57 -28.12 2.17 0.14
CA PRO A 57 -29.04 3.32 0.03
C PRO A 57 -30.46 3.03 0.57
N GLY A 58 -30.80 1.77 0.84
CA GLY A 58 -32.06 1.37 1.48
C GLY A 58 -32.01 1.19 3.01
N ARG A 59 -30.87 1.48 3.65
CA ARG A 59 -30.70 1.30 5.10
C ARG A 59 -31.38 2.46 5.85
N SER A 60 -32.06 2.16 6.96
CA SER A 60 -32.61 3.21 7.82
C SER A 60 -31.48 4.16 8.21
N GLY A 61 -31.67 5.48 8.08
CA GLY A 61 -30.63 6.50 8.30
C GLY A 61 -30.06 6.61 9.74
N LYS A 62 -30.16 5.56 10.54
CA LYS A 62 -29.50 5.44 11.83
C LYS A 62 -28.04 5.02 11.63
N ASP A 63 -27.16 5.70 12.34
CA ASP A 63 -25.74 5.36 12.47
C ASP A 63 -25.58 3.92 13.01
N PRO A 64 -24.88 3.01 12.30
CA PRO A 64 -24.60 1.66 12.79
C PRO A 64 -23.93 1.62 14.15
N LEU A 65 -23.16 2.63 14.57
CA LEU A 65 -22.57 2.67 15.91
C LEU A 65 -23.59 2.90 17.03
N ARG A 66 -24.84 3.22 16.69
CA ARG A 66 -25.90 3.56 17.65
C ARG A 66 -27.04 2.55 17.71
N ILE A 67 -27.01 1.52 16.87
CA ILE A 67 -28.02 0.46 16.91
C ILE A 67 -27.59 -0.63 17.89
N ASP A 68 -28.55 -1.35 18.45
CA ASP A 68 -28.24 -2.49 19.32
C ASP A 68 -27.98 -3.77 18.50
N LEU A 69 -27.40 -4.79 19.16
CA LEU A 69 -27.14 -6.09 18.53
C LEU A 69 -28.40 -6.71 17.89
N ALA A 70 -29.59 -6.50 18.44
CA ALA A 70 -30.81 -7.09 17.88
C ALA A 70 -31.19 -6.41 16.55
N GLU A 71 -31.09 -5.09 16.49
CA GLU A 71 -31.28 -4.29 15.29
C GLU A 71 -30.20 -4.64 14.25
N ALA A 72 -28.93 -4.81 14.64
CA ALA A 72 -27.86 -5.24 13.75
C ALA A 72 -28.13 -6.63 13.12
N ILE A 73 -28.53 -7.63 13.93
CA ILE A 73 -28.90 -8.97 13.44
C ILE A 73 -30.09 -8.87 12.45
N ALA A 74 -31.10 -8.07 12.77
CA ALA A 74 -32.28 -7.91 11.92
C ALA A 74 -31.93 -7.29 10.57
N ILE A 75 -31.06 -6.28 10.55
CA ILE A 75 -30.58 -5.64 9.31
C ILE A 75 -29.76 -6.65 8.49
N CYS A 76 -28.78 -7.32 9.10
CA CYS A 76 -27.95 -8.31 8.39
C CYS A 76 -28.76 -9.50 7.85
N ARG A 77 -29.80 -9.94 8.56
CA ARG A 77 -30.75 -10.96 8.07
C ARG A 77 -31.54 -10.44 6.86
N LYS A 78 -32.09 -9.22 6.95
CA LYS A 78 -32.85 -8.59 5.85
C LYS A 78 -32.00 -8.37 4.60
N GLU A 79 -30.72 -8.02 4.79
CA GLU A 79 -29.74 -7.84 3.71
C GLU A 79 -29.16 -9.17 3.20
N THR A 80 -29.67 -10.33 3.66
CA THR A 80 -29.22 -11.69 3.28
C THR A 80 -27.74 -11.96 3.56
N VAL A 81 -27.18 -11.23 4.51
CA VAL A 81 -25.77 -11.32 4.94
C VAL A 81 -25.58 -12.50 5.87
N LEU A 82 -26.56 -12.70 6.75
CA LEU A 82 -26.72 -13.87 7.58
C LEU A 82 -27.87 -14.69 7.01
N THR A 83 -27.67 -16.00 6.92
CA THR A 83 -28.76 -16.97 6.76
C THR A 83 -29.73 -16.87 7.93
N ASP A 84 -30.99 -17.29 7.71
CA ASP A 84 -32.00 -17.34 8.77
C ASP A 84 -31.51 -18.14 9.99
N ARG A 85 -30.84 -19.27 9.72
CA ARG A 85 -30.24 -20.12 10.76
C ARG A 85 -29.21 -19.35 11.59
N THR A 86 -28.28 -18.65 10.96
CA THR A 86 -27.23 -17.91 11.68
C THR A 86 -27.81 -16.72 12.43
N ALA A 87 -28.79 -16.00 11.86
CA ALA A 87 -29.48 -14.92 12.55
C ALA A 87 -30.21 -15.41 13.81
N ASP A 88 -30.89 -16.56 13.75
CA ASP A 88 -31.55 -17.16 14.90
C ASP A 88 -30.52 -17.59 15.96
N LEU A 89 -29.34 -18.08 15.58
CA LEU A 89 -28.25 -18.41 16.50
C LEU A 89 -27.62 -17.16 17.15
N CYS A 90 -27.49 -16.04 16.42
CA CYS A 90 -27.03 -14.77 17.00
C CYS A 90 -27.97 -14.28 18.11
N SER A 91 -29.27 -14.62 18.05
CA SER A 91 -30.22 -14.27 19.10
C SER A 91 -29.91 -14.95 20.44
N VAL A 92 -29.30 -16.15 20.42
CA VAL A 92 -28.82 -16.86 21.61
C VAL A 92 -27.61 -16.15 22.22
N ILE A 93 -26.66 -15.73 21.36
CA ILE A 93 -25.49 -14.95 21.77
C ILE A 93 -25.89 -13.61 22.41
N ARG A 94 -26.97 -12.99 21.92
CA ARG A 94 -27.52 -11.79 22.56
C ARG A 94 -27.91 -12.06 24.02
N SER A 95 -28.50 -13.22 24.32
CA SER A 95 -28.81 -13.59 25.71
C SER A 95 -27.54 -13.77 26.54
N TYR A 96 -26.47 -14.34 25.97
CA TYR A 96 -25.17 -14.49 26.63
C TYR A 96 -24.53 -13.17 27.05
N ARG A 97 -24.56 -12.12 26.20
CA ARG A 97 -24.07 -10.78 26.60
C ARG A 97 -24.79 -10.26 27.84
N ASN A 98 -26.09 -10.54 27.96
CA ASN A 98 -26.92 -10.06 29.05
C ASN A 98 -26.60 -10.70 30.40
N LEU A 99 -25.82 -11.78 30.43
CA LEU A 99 -25.36 -12.43 31.67
C LEU A 99 -24.46 -11.51 32.51
N ILE A 100 -23.91 -10.44 31.92
CA ILE A 100 -23.19 -9.40 32.67
C ILE A 100 -24.07 -8.71 33.72
N HIS A 101 -25.41 -8.79 33.61
CA HIS A 101 -26.36 -8.18 34.53
C HIS A 101 -26.94 -9.20 35.53
N PRO A 102 -26.44 -9.30 36.77
CA PRO A 102 -26.86 -10.34 37.72
C PRO A 102 -28.35 -10.29 38.05
N GLY A 103 -28.92 -9.09 38.17
CA GLY A 103 -30.34 -8.91 38.46
C GLY A 103 -31.26 -9.44 37.35
N ARG A 104 -30.78 -9.52 36.09
CA ARG A 104 -31.55 -10.13 35.00
C ARG A 104 -31.52 -11.65 35.08
N VAL A 105 -30.34 -12.23 35.33
CA VAL A 105 -30.16 -13.68 35.48
C VAL A 105 -31.10 -14.24 36.55
N VAL A 106 -31.16 -13.58 37.71
CA VAL A 106 -32.04 -13.97 38.81
C VAL A 106 -33.52 -13.86 38.44
N ARG A 107 -33.94 -12.78 37.75
CA ARG A 107 -35.34 -12.58 37.38
C ARG A 107 -35.82 -13.54 36.28
N MET A 108 -34.96 -13.88 35.33
CA MET A 108 -35.30 -14.68 34.16
C MET A 108 -35.01 -16.17 34.35
N GLY A 109 -34.34 -16.56 35.45
CA GLY A 109 -33.97 -17.94 35.73
C GLY A 109 -33.01 -18.52 34.68
N GLU A 110 -32.11 -17.69 34.15
CA GLU A 110 -31.15 -18.16 33.15
C GLU A 110 -30.16 -19.16 33.78
N PRO A 111 -29.89 -20.30 33.13
CA PRO A 111 -28.97 -21.30 33.65
C PRO A 111 -27.56 -20.74 33.78
N GLU A 112 -26.80 -21.25 34.76
CA GLU A 112 -25.41 -20.86 34.91
C GLU A 112 -24.57 -21.27 33.69
N PRO A 113 -23.67 -20.40 33.20
CA PRO A 113 -22.76 -20.74 32.11
C PRO A 113 -21.89 -21.93 32.47
N ASP A 114 -21.81 -22.88 31.54
CA ASP A 114 -21.03 -24.10 31.68
C ASP A 114 -20.09 -24.30 30.48
N ARG A 115 -19.29 -25.38 30.52
CA ARG A 115 -18.38 -25.71 29.43
C ARG A 115 -19.09 -25.92 28.10
N SER A 116 -20.27 -26.55 28.12
CA SER A 116 -21.03 -26.87 26.91
C SER A 116 -21.50 -25.60 26.21
N SER A 117 -22.16 -24.72 26.95
CA SER A 117 -22.68 -23.45 26.48
C SER A 117 -21.56 -22.45 26.09
N ALA A 118 -20.42 -22.46 26.78
CA ALA A 118 -19.24 -21.69 26.38
C ALA A 118 -18.61 -22.20 25.06
N THR A 119 -18.55 -23.53 24.88
CA THR A 119 -18.07 -24.13 23.62
C THR A 119 -18.99 -23.76 22.46
N ILE A 120 -20.30 -23.85 22.67
CA ILE A 120 -21.31 -23.45 21.68
C ILE A 120 -21.12 -21.98 21.30
N ALA A 121 -20.96 -21.08 22.26
CA ALA A 121 -20.73 -19.65 21.99
C ALA A 121 -19.49 -19.43 21.11
N THR A 122 -18.39 -20.13 21.40
CA THR A 122 -17.15 -20.05 20.62
C THR A 122 -17.36 -20.53 19.18
N THR A 123 -18.00 -21.68 18.99
CA THR A 123 -18.30 -22.23 17.65
C THR A 123 -19.22 -21.31 16.84
N LEU A 124 -20.16 -20.64 17.50
CA LEU A 124 -21.04 -19.69 16.83
C LEU A 124 -20.28 -18.45 16.36
N VAL A 125 -19.34 -17.93 17.15
CA VAL A 125 -18.45 -16.83 16.72
C VAL A 125 -17.70 -17.22 15.44
N ASP A 126 -17.09 -18.41 15.42
CA ASP A 126 -16.36 -18.90 14.24
C ASP A 126 -17.28 -19.01 13.00
N MET A 127 -18.49 -19.55 13.18
CA MET A 127 -19.47 -19.69 12.10
C MET A 127 -19.90 -18.33 11.53
N ILE A 128 -20.19 -17.35 12.39
CA ILE A 128 -20.62 -16.00 11.99
C ILE A 128 -19.47 -15.28 11.28
N ALA A 129 -18.24 -15.38 11.81
CA ALA A 129 -17.06 -14.80 11.19
C ALA A 129 -16.82 -15.37 9.78
N ASP A 130 -16.92 -16.69 9.61
CA ASP A 130 -16.76 -17.35 8.31
C ASP A 130 -17.85 -16.97 7.30
N GLU A 131 -19.11 -16.84 7.75
CA GLU A 131 -20.23 -16.44 6.90
C GLU A 131 -20.09 -14.99 6.45
N LEU A 132 -19.77 -14.07 7.36
CA LEU A 132 -19.47 -12.68 7.04
C LEU A 132 -18.28 -12.55 6.09
N ALA A 133 -17.22 -13.33 6.31
CA ALA A 133 -16.07 -13.35 5.42
C ALA A 133 -16.46 -13.81 4.00
N LYS A 134 -17.29 -14.84 3.86
CA LYS A 134 -17.78 -15.32 2.57
C LYS A 134 -18.66 -14.27 1.87
N THR A 135 -19.63 -13.71 2.57
CA THR A 135 -20.51 -12.68 2.03
C THR A 135 -19.71 -11.46 1.58
N ARG A 136 -18.75 -11.00 2.39
CA ARG A 136 -17.86 -9.90 2.01
C ARG A 136 -16.99 -10.20 0.80
N ARG A 137 -16.43 -11.41 0.69
CA ARG A 137 -15.68 -11.79 -0.52
C ARG A 137 -16.56 -11.76 -1.77
N GLN A 138 -17.83 -12.12 -1.64
CA GLN A 138 -18.79 -12.06 -2.74
C GLN A 138 -19.22 -10.63 -3.08
N SER A 139 -19.29 -9.73 -2.09
CA SER A 139 -19.81 -8.35 -2.28
C SER A 139 -18.74 -7.28 -2.48
N VAL A 140 -17.50 -7.45 -1.98
CA VAL A 140 -16.44 -6.42 -1.93
C VAL A 140 -15.23 -6.77 -2.82
N GLY A 141 -15.18 -7.98 -3.38
CA GLY A 141 -14.06 -8.46 -4.18
C GLY A 141 -12.90 -9.00 -3.34
N LEU A 142 -11.69 -8.99 -3.89
CA LEU A 142 -10.49 -9.53 -3.22
C LEU A 142 -10.01 -8.61 -2.09
N THR A 143 -9.57 -9.21 -0.98
CA THR A 143 -8.90 -8.49 0.12
C THR A 143 -7.44 -8.20 -0.23
N ALA A 144 -6.88 -7.16 0.39
CA ALA A 144 -5.50 -6.75 0.19
C ALA A 144 -4.51 -7.87 0.58
N GLU A 145 -4.77 -8.60 1.67
CA GLU A 145 -3.97 -9.75 2.12
C GLU A 145 -3.98 -10.90 1.10
N GLN A 146 -5.14 -11.18 0.49
CA GLN A 146 -5.23 -12.19 -0.55
C GLN A 146 -4.41 -11.80 -1.78
N ILE A 147 -4.43 -10.52 -2.16
CA ILE A 147 -3.65 -10.00 -3.28
C ILE A 147 -2.16 -10.14 -2.97
N VAL A 148 -1.69 -9.65 -1.82
CA VAL A 148 -0.28 -9.78 -1.44
C VAL A 148 0.13 -11.24 -1.33
N SER A 149 -0.67 -12.09 -0.68
CA SER A 149 -0.36 -13.52 -0.60
C SER A 149 -0.28 -14.18 -1.97
N LYS A 150 -1.07 -13.74 -2.95
CA LYS A 150 -1.02 -14.25 -4.33
C LYS A 150 0.23 -13.74 -5.05
N VAL A 151 0.55 -12.46 -4.92
CA VAL A 151 1.73 -11.83 -5.54
C VAL A 151 3.03 -12.47 -5.05
N ARG A 152 3.10 -12.78 -3.75
CA ARG A 152 4.28 -13.43 -3.15
C ARG A 152 4.47 -14.87 -3.61
N ARG A 153 3.40 -15.67 -3.61
CA ARG A 153 3.46 -17.12 -3.87
C ARG A 153 3.49 -17.52 -5.34
N ASP A 154 2.88 -16.71 -6.21
CA ASP A 154 2.71 -17.05 -7.63
C ASP A 154 3.67 -16.23 -8.49
N SER A 155 4.65 -16.91 -9.09
CA SER A 155 5.65 -16.29 -9.96
C SER A 155 5.04 -15.61 -11.19
N ASN A 156 3.87 -16.04 -11.64
CA ASN A 156 3.18 -15.48 -12.81
C ASN A 156 2.14 -14.41 -12.43
N SER A 157 2.05 -14.05 -11.15
CA SER A 157 1.05 -13.10 -10.64
C SER A 157 1.14 -11.72 -11.29
N SER A 158 2.32 -11.29 -11.74
CA SER A 158 2.53 -9.98 -12.40
C SER A 158 1.61 -9.77 -13.60
N THR A 159 1.28 -10.84 -14.34
CA THR A 159 0.41 -10.77 -15.53
C THR A 159 -1.07 -10.53 -15.18
N ILE A 160 -1.51 -11.01 -14.02
CA ILE A 160 -2.91 -10.91 -13.58
C ILE A 160 -3.12 -9.83 -12.51
N VAL A 161 -2.04 -9.24 -11.99
CA VAL A 161 -2.10 -8.34 -10.82
C VAL A 161 -3.04 -7.16 -11.06
N LYS A 162 -3.09 -6.63 -12.28
CA LYS A 162 -4.01 -5.56 -12.67
C LYS A 162 -5.47 -5.97 -12.50
N HIS A 163 -5.83 -7.18 -12.90
CA HIS A 163 -7.18 -7.69 -12.73
C HIS A 163 -7.52 -7.89 -11.24
N LEU A 164 -6.59 -8.43 -10.46
CA LEU A 164 -6.78 -8.64 -9.01
C LEU A 164 -6.97 -7.31 -8.27
N ILE A 165 -6.17 -6.29 -8.61
CA ILE A 165 -6.26 -4.94 -8.03
C ILE A 165 -7.57 -4.26 -8.41
N LEU A 166 -8.02 -4.40 -9.67
CA LEU A 166 -9.28 -3.80 -10.14
C LEU A 166 -10.51 -4.41 -9.46
N GLU A 167 -10.46 -5.67 -9.04
CA GLU A 167 -11.52 -6.31 -8.25
C GLU A 167 -11.53 -5.85 -6.79
N ALA A 168 -10.43 -5.31 -6.27
CA ALA A 168 -10.37 -4.81 -4.89
C ALA A 168 -11.04 -3.43 -4.77
N SER A 169 -11.70 -3.19 -3.63
CA SER A 169 -12.25 -1.88 -3.30
C SER A 169 -11.16 -0.84 -3.06
N GLU A 170 -11.52 0.44 -3.19
CA GLU A 170 -10.57 1.56 -3.05
C GLU A 170 -9.86 1.56 -1.67
N HIS A 171 -10.57 1.24 -0.60
CA HIS A 171 -9.97 1.07 0.73
C HIS A 171 -8.93 -0.05 0.78
N GLN A 172 -9.19 -1.19 0.10
CA GLN A 172 -8.23 -2.29 0.04
C GLN A 172 -6.99 -1.89 -0.78
N ARG A 173 -7.16 -1.11 -1.85
CA ARG A 173 -6.04 -0.56 -2.64
C ARG A 173 -5.19 0.43 -1.83
N GLU A 174 -5.81 1.32 -1.06
CA GLU A 174 -5.09 2.19 -0.14
C GLU A 174 -4.24 1.37 0.85
N ARG A 175 -4.84 0.33 1.44
CA ARG A 175 -4.16 -0.52 2.41
C ARG A 175 -3.02 -1.36 1.80
N LEU A 176 -3.14 -1.76 0.53
CA LEU A 176 -2.04 -2.36 -0.23
C LEU A 176 -0.85 -1.40 -0.31
N LEU A 177 -1.10 -0.12 -0.60
CA LEU A 177 -0.05 0.88 -0.82
C LEU A 177 0.62 1.37 0.47
N LEU A 178 -0.14 1.56 1.55
CA LEU A 178 0.38 2.17 2.78
C LEU A 178 0.90 1.15 3.81
N GLU A 179 0.42 -0.09 3.77
CA GLU A 179 0.77 -1.10 4.79
C GLU A 179 1.36 -2.34 4.12
N LEU A 180 0.54 -3.11 3.40
CA LEU A 180 0.87 -4.52 3.15
C LEU A 180 1.99 -4.74 2.14
N ILE A 181 2.05 -3.99 1.04
CA ILE A 181 3.12 -4.15 0.05
C ILE A 181 4.45 -3.61 0.59
N PRO A 182 4.52 -2.40 1.17
CA PRO A 182 5.74 -1.93 1.81
C PRO A 182 6.23 -2.86 2.92
N ASP A 183 5.37 -3.27 3.84
CA ASP A 183 5.75 -4.15 4.96
C ASP A 183 6.30 -5.49 4.44
N ALA A 184 5.65 -6.08 3.43
CA ALA A 184 6.10 -7.33 2.83
C ALA A 184 7.45 -7.19 2.12
N TYR A 185 7.68 -6.06 1.45
CA TYR A 185 8.94 -5.77 0.77
C TYR A 185 10.07 -5.52 1.76
N MET A 186 9.80 -4.78 2.84
CA MET A 186 10.80 -4.41 3.86
C MET A 186 11.15 -5.55 4.81
N SER A 187 10.20 -6.43 5.12
CA SER A 187 10.42 -7.57 6.02
C SER A 187 11.26 -8.69 5.41
N ARG A 188 11.66 -8.56 4.14
CA ARG A 188 12.48 -9.55 3.45
C ARG A 188 13.92 -9.45 3.93
N LEU A 189 14.46 -10.57 4.41
CA LEU A 189 15.90 -10.70 4.68
C LEU A 189 16.64 -10.74 3.33
N ASP A 190 17.72 -9.97 3.21
CA ASP A 190 18.52 -9.86 1.98
C ASP A 190 19.15 -11.22 1.53
N ASP A 191 19.02 -12.28 2.35
CA ASP A 191 19.48 -13.66 2.11
C ASP A 191 18.51 -14.53 1.28
N SER A 192 17.41 -13.99 0.77
CA SER A 192 16.45 -14.77 -0.01
C SER A 192 17.02 -15.19 -1.38
N ASP A 193 16.81 -16.48 -1.72
CA ASP A 193 17.19 -17.15 -2.97
C ASP A 193 17.23 -16.20 -4.18
N CYS A 194 18.40 -16.14 -4.83
CA CYS A 194 18.67 -15.32 -6.02
C CYS A 194 17.80 -15.63 -7.25
N PHE A 195 16.84 -16.54 -7.13
CA PHE A 195 15.90 -16.96 -8.16
C PHE A 195 14.45 -16.53 -7.89
N ASP A 196 14.18 -15.80 -6.81
CA ASP A 196 12.83 -15.32 -6.49
C ASP A 196 12.62 -13.85 -6.86
N ASP A 197 11.87 -13.62 -7.94
CA ASP A 197 11.49 -12.30 -8.42
C ASP A 197 10.38 -11.62 -7.58
N GLU A 198 10.12 -12.09 -6.35
CA GLU A 198 9.13 -11.50 -5.43
C GLU A 198 9.26 -9.98 -5.28
N PRO A 199 10.47 -9.39 -5.12
CA PRO A 199 10.62 -7.94 -5.02
C PRO A 199 10.07 -7.22 -6.25
N GLU A 200 10.38 -7.72 -7.45
CA GLU A 200 9.88 -7.13 -8.70
C GLU A 200 8.36 -7.25 -8.80
N ARG A 201 7.80 -8.41 -8.42
CA ARG A 201 6.34 -8.61 -8.40
C ARG A 201 5.64 -7.65 -7.43
N LEU A 202 6.22 -7.40 -6.26
CA LEU A 202 5.70 -6.43 -5.28
C LEU A 202 5.79 -4.99 -5.79
N GLN A 203 6.90 -4.60 -6.43
CA GLN A 203 7.05 -3.28 -7.04
C GLN A 203 6.02 -3.05 -8.17
N ILE A 204 5.81 -4.05 -9.03
CA ILE A 204 4.78 -4.00 -10.08
C ILE A 204 3.39 -3.88 -9.45
N ALA A 205 3.08 -4.68 -8.43
CA ALA A 205 1.80 -4.61 -7.72
C ALA A 205 1.57 -3.23 -7.10
N PHE A 206 2.60 -2.64 -6.49
CA PHE A 206 2.54 -1.28 -5.94
C PHE A 206 2.20 -0.27 -7.04
N ARG A 207 2.92 -0.31 -8.17
CA ARG A 207 2.72 0.64 -9.25
C ARG A 207 1.37 0.54 -9.93
N VAL A 208 0.95 -0.67 -10.24
CA VAL A 208 -0.38 -0.90 -10.80
C VAL A 208 -1.46 -0.44 -9.81
N THR A 209 -1.27 -0.64 -8.51
CA THR A 209 -2.22 -0.14 -7.50
C THR A 209 -2.26 1.38 -7.47
N LEU A 210 -1.11 2.05 -7.44
CA LEU A 210 -1.01 3.51 -7.41
C LEU A 210 -1.63 4.18 -8.66
N GLU A 211 -1.50 3.55 -9.83
CA GLU A 211 -2.13 4.01 -11.06
C GLU A 211 -3.66 3.88 -11.06
N ASN A 212 -4.23 3.03 -10.19
CA ASN A 212 -5.67 2.71 -10.15
C ASN A 212 -6.36 3.17 -8.85
N VAL A 213 -5.82 4.17 -8.16
CA VAL A 213 -6.45 4.85 -7.01
C VAL A 213 -6.74 6.32 -7.31
N SER A 214 -7.61 6.94 -6.51
CA SER A 214 -7.88 8.39 -6.55
C SER A 214 -6.64 9.23 -6.21
N ASP A 215 -6.64 10.49 -6.65
CA ASP A 215 -5.53 11.40 -6.38
C ASP A 215 -5.37 11.68 -4.87
N GLU A 216 -6.46 11.65 -4.08
CA GLU A 216 -6.43 11.77 -2.62
C GLU A 216 -5.55 10.68 -1.97
N ILE A 217 -5.67 9.42 -2.43
CA ILE A 217 -4.85 8.32 -1.93
C ILE A 217 -3.40 8.47 -2.39
N ARG A 218 -3.17 8.93 -3.63
CA ARG A 218 -1.80 9.19 -4.12
C ARG A 218 -1.08 10.24 -3.29
N GLU A 219 -1.77 11.33 -2.93
CA GLU A 219 -1.24 12.36 -2.03
C GLU A 219 -0.90 11.78 -0.65
N ARG A 220 -1.72 10.88 -0.11
CA ARG A 220 -1.43 10.19 1.16
C ARG A 220 -0.19 9.29 1.06
N VAL A 221 -0.07 8.50 0.00
CA VAL A 221 1.09 7.62 -0.24
C VAL A 221 2.38 8.42 -0.39
N VAL A 222 2.33 9.54 -1.10
CA VAL A 222 3.50 10.41 -1.28
C VAL A 222 3.82 11.18 0.01
N SER A 223 2.82 11.57 0.80
CA SER A 223 3.02 12.14 2.13
C SER A 223 3.72 11.16 3.07
N GLU A 224 3.39 9.87 2.97
CA GLU A 224 4.07 8.81 3.73
C GLU A 224 5.54 8.68 3.29
N PHE A 225 5.84 8.76 1.99
CA PHE A 225 7.22 8.82 1.52
C PHE A 225 8.00 10.02 2.09
N VAL A 226 7.38 11.21 2.15
CA VAL A 226 7.99 12.40 2.76
C VAL A 226 8.23 12.20 4.25
N ARG A 227 7.32 11.52 4.96
CA ARG A 227 7.53 11.13 6.36
C ARG A 227 8.75 10.23 6.50
N ILE A 228 8.82 9.18 5.67
CA ILE A 228 9.93 8.21 5.64
C ILE A 228 11.27 8.93 5.40
N LEU A 229 11.34 9.85 4.43
CA LEU A 229 12.55 10.63 4.15
C LEU A 229 13.07 11.45 5.34
N ARG A 230 12.19 11.84 6.27
CA ARG A 230 12.53 12.74 7.39
C ARG A 230 12.81 12.00 8.68
N GLU A 231 12.18 10.86 8.89
CA GLU A 231 12.11 10.18 10.19
C GLU A 231 12.90 8.87 10.22
N GLU A 232 13.00 8.15 9.10
CA GLU A 232 13.59 6.82 9.04
C GLU A 232 15.09 6.87 8.72
N ASP A 233 15.77 5.73 8.89
CA ASP A 233 17.19 5.61 8.58
C ASP A 233 17.47 5.57 7.06
N GLY A 234 18.72 5.86 6.71
CA GLY A 234 19.16 5.95 5.32
C GLY A 234 18.97 4.66 4.53
N ASP A 235 19.14 3.49 5.14
CA ASP A 235 19.02 2.20 4.46
C ASP A 235 17.55 1.89 4.17
N TYR A 236 16.65 2.16 5.14
CA TYR A 236 15.22 2.04 4.95
C TYR A 236 14.71 2.97 3.85
N VAL A 237 15.12 4.23 3.88
CA VAL A 237 14.82 5.23 2.86
C VAL A 237 15.28 4.76 1.47
N ASP A 238 16.49 4.20 1.39
CA ASP A 238 17.07 3.69 0.14
C ASP A 238 16.25 2.55 -0.46
N LYS A 239 15.92 1.56 0.37
CA LYS A 239 15.09 0.41 -0.02
C LYS A 239 13.69 0.84 -0.44
N TYR A 240 13.07 1.78 0.31
CA TYR A 240 11.72 2.26 0.00
C TYR A 240 11.69 3.03 -1.31
N CYS A 241 12.63 3.97 -1.49
CA CYS A 241 12.73 4.79 -2.70
C CYS A 241 12.95 3.89 -3.92
N THR A 242 13.91 2.98 -3.84
CA THR A 242 14.24 2.02 -4.91
C THR A 242 13.09 1.03 -5.16
N GLY A 243 12.25 0.73 -4.19
CA GLY A 243 11.05 -0.08 -4.41
C GLY A 243 9.93 0.70 -5.10
N PHE A 244 9.60 1.87 -4.57
CA PHE A 244 8.24 2.38 -4.70
C PHE A 244 8.12 3.82 -5.21
N PHE A 245 9.18 4.63 -5.21
CA PHE A 245 9.08 6.05 -5.59
C PHE A 245 9.67 6.30 -6.99
N LEU A 246 9.06 7.18 -7.79
CA LEU A 246 9.53 7.60 -9.11
C LEU A 246 9.36 9.11 -9.21
N ALA A 247 10.23 9.78 -9.97
CA ALA A 247 10.20 11.23 -10.10
C ALA A 247 8.84 11.85 -10.49
N PRO A 248 7.99 11.24 -11.34
CA PRO A 248 6.67 11.80 -11.66
C PRO A 248 5.70 11.84 -10.48
N ASP A 249 5.96 11.08 -9.40
CA ASP A 249 5.15 11.14 -8.18
C ASP A 249 5.32 12.46 -7.44
N ILE A 250 6.35 13.26 -7.77
CA ILE A 250 6.56 14.61 -7.22
C ILE A 250 5.31 15.49 -7.42
N ARG A 251 4.51 15.26 -8.47
CA ARG A 251 3.25 16.00 -8.69
C ARG A 251 2.25 15.93 -7.54
N TYR A 252 2.35 14.91 -6.69
CA TYR A 252 1.48 14.70 -5.52
C TYR A 252 2.15 15.11 -4.21
N VAL A 253 3.40 15.58 -4.25
CA VAL A 253 4.09 16.09 -3.07
C VAL A 253 3.52 17.46 -2.72
N ALA A 254 3.24 17.70 -1.44
CA ALA A 254 2.89 19.05 -1.00
C ALA A 254 4.04 20.03 -1.30
N ARG A 255 3.73 21.17 -1.92
CA ARG A 255 4.71 22.17 -2.41
C ARG A 255 5.87 22.49 -1.47
N GLN A 256 5.61 22.53 -0.17
CA GLN A 256 6.62 22.81 0.86
C GLN A 256 7.72 21.74 0.97
N TYR A 257 7.46 20.52 0.52
CA TYR A 257 8.39 19.38 0.58
C TYR A 257 8.98 19.01 -0.79
N GLU A 258 8.51 19.60 -1.89
CA GLU A 258 9.07 19.37 -3.23
C GLU A 258 10.60 19.59 -3.29
N PRO A 259 11.17 20.67 -2.71
CA PRO A 259 12.62 20.89 -2.75
C PRO A 259 13.40 19.78 -2.04
N LEU A 260 12.88 19.26 -0.93
CA LEU A 260 13.50 18.17 -0.16
C LEU A 260 13.57 16.89 -1.00
N VAL A 261 12.46 16.49 -1.61
CA VAL A 261 12.38 15.28 -2.45
C VAL A 261 13.29 15.42 -3.67
N ARG A 262 13.27 16.59 -4.33
CA ARG A 262 14.11 16.87 -5.50
C ARG A 262 15.60 16.80 -5.16
N GLU A 263 16.03 17.45 -4.08
CA GLU A 263 17.42 17.42 -3.64
C GLU A 263 17.87 16.01 -3.28
N PHE A 264 17.01 15.23 -2.61
CA PHE A 264 17.27 13.83 -2.30
C PHE A 264 17.49 13.00 -3.58
N LEU A 265 16.60 13.09 -4.57
CA LEU A 265 16.71 12.34 -5.82
C LEU A 265 17.98 12.70 -6.62
N LEU A 266 18.27 13.99 -6.76
CA LEU A 266 19.46 14.46 -7.48
C LEU A 266 20.76 14.07 -6.74
N GLY A 267 20.73 14.02 -5.41
CA GLY A 267 21.85 13.57 -4.58
C GLY A 267 22.28 12.13 -4.85
N ARG A 268 21.36 11.25 -5.31
CA ARG A 268 21.67 9.83 -5.59
C ARG A 268 22.57 9.64 -6.80
N ALA A 269 22.52 10.54 -7.78
CA ALA A 269 23.31 10.45 -9.00
C ALA A 269 24.69 11.12 -8.87
N ALA A 270 25.27 11.23 -7.67
CA ALA A 270 26.38 12.14 -7.35
C ALA A 270 27.62 12.12 -8.28
N ARG A 271 27.86 11.05 -9.07
CA ARG A 271 28.99 11.00 -10.03
C ARG A 271 28.64 10.39 -11.39
N THR A 272 27.95 9.27 -11.40
CA THR A 272 27.51 8.55 -12.60
C THR A 272 26.19 7.86 -12.28
N HIS A 273 25.36 7.64 -13.30
CA HIS A 273 24.14 6.89 -13.14
C HIS A 273 24.39 5.39 -13.07
N THR A 274 23.58 4.72 -12.28
CA THR A 274 23.29 3.28 -12.33
C THR A 274 21.93 3.05 -13.01
N HIS A 275 21.60 1.81 -13.35
CA HIS A 275 20.26 1.46 -13.85
C HIS A 275 19.14 1.91 -12.90
N GLU A 276 19.37 1.82 -11.59
CA GLU A 276 18.41 2.24 -10.56
C GLU A 276 18.22 3.76 -10.58
N THR A 277 19.31 4.54 -10.59
CA THR A 277 19.20 6.00 -10.61
C THR A 277 18.54 6.51 -11.89
N LEU A 278 18.78 5.88 -13.04
CA LEU A 278 18.08 6.21 -14.29
C LEU A 278 16.58 5.95 -14.15
N ARG A 279 16.21 4.78 -13.63
CA ARG A 279 14.81 4.43 -13.39
C ARG A 279 14.12 5.44 -12.46
N LEU A 280 14.75 5.80 -11.36
CA LEU A 280 14.22 6.74 -10.36
C LEU A 280 14.01 8.15 -10.94
N LEU A 281 14.96 8.63 -11.74
CA LEU A 281 14.96 9.98 -12.30
C LEU A 281 14.14 10.13 -13.57
N LYS A 282 13.54 9.05 -14.09
CA LYS A 282 12.77 9.10 -15.34
C LYS A 282 11.55 10.02 -15.21
N GLY A 283 11.49 11.06 -16.03
CA GLY A 283 10.43 12.07 -16.02
C GLY A 283 10.58 13.13 -14.92
N ILE A 284 11.80 13.33 -14.39
CA ILE A 284 12.05 14.34 -13.36
C ILE A 284 12.04 15.78 -13.88
N THR A 285 12.32 15.96 -15.18
CA THR A 285 12.66 17.26 -15.74
C THR A 285 11.59 18.35 -15.59
N PRO A 286 10.27 18.06 -15.68
CA PRO A 286 9.23 19.04 -15.40
C PRO A 286 9.28 19.68 -13.99
N TYR A 287 9.92 19.02 -13.04
CA TYR A 287 10.03 19.43 -11.63
C TYR A 287 11.36 20.11 -11.29
N LEU A 288 12.30 20.20 -12.25
CA LEU A 288 13.61 20.78 -12.03
C LEU A 288 13.60 22.31 -12.16
N GLU A 289 14.44 22.96 -11.36
CA GLU A 289 14.73 24.39 -11.46
C GLU A 289 16.04 24.62 -12.22
N LEU A 290 16.28 25.87 -12.64
CA LEU A 290 17.52 26.25 -13.35
C LEU A 290 18.79 25.99 -12.52
N SER A 291 18.67 26.03 -11.19
CA SER A 291 19.74 25.69 -10.24
C SER A 291 20.09 24.20 -10.23
N ASP A 292 19.19 23.33 -10.67
CA ASP A 292 19.36 21.88 -10.62
C ASP A 292 20.08 21.31 -11.85
N VAL A 293 20.23 22.10 -12.91
CA VAL A 293 20.81 21.69 -14.20
C VAL A 293 22.16 21.00 -14.02
N GLU A 294 23.05 21.55 -13.20
CA GLU A 294 24.38 20.96 -13.01
C GLU A 294 24.32 19.62 -12.27
N LYS A 295 23.50 19.53 -11.22
CA LYS A 295 23.33 18.30 -10.42
C LYS A 295 22.70 17.18 -11.23
N TRP A 296 21.79 17.52 -12.15
CA TRP A 296 21.11 16.56 -13.01
C TRP A 296 21.95 16.16 -14.24
N LEU A 297 22.56 17.12 -14.94
CA LEU A 297 23.23 16.90 -16.22
C LEU A 297 24.62 16.27 -16.09
N ASP A 298 25.42 16.70 -15.11
CA ASP A 298 26.81 16.25 -14.97
C ASP A 298 26.92 14.72 -14.83
N PRO A 299 26.04 14.03 -14.06
CA PRO A 299 26.01 12.57 -14.01
C PRO A 299 25.70 11.92 -15.37
N TYR A 300 24.79 12.47 -16.19
CA TYR A 300 24.54 11.99 -17.55
C TYR A 300 25.78 12.09 -18.42
N VAL A 301 26.42 13.25 -18.46
CA VAL A 301 27.65 13.48 -19.26
C VAL A 301 28.74 12.50 -18.85
N ARG A 302 28.98 12.34 -17.53
CA ARG A 302 29.99 11.41 -17.03
C ARG A 302 29.66 9.95 -17.35
N THR A 303 28.39 9.56 -17.28
CA THR A 303 27.95 8.19 -17.58
C THR A 303 28.15 7.86 -19.05
N ILE A 304 27.72 8.75 -19.94
CA ILE A 304 27.72 8.54 -21.39
C ILE A 304 29.16 8.66 -21.95
N ALA A 305 29.94 9.65 -21.50
CA ALA A 305 31.30 9.91 -21.98
C ALA A 305 32.40 9.07 -21.29
N SER A 306 32.08 8.33 -20.22
CA SER A 306 33.05 7.46 -19.53
C SER A 306 33.41 6.24 -20.37
N ASN A 307 34.69 5.88 -20.42
CA ASN A 307 35.15 4.66 -21.11
C ASN A 307 34.93 3.38 -20.27
N GLN A 308 34.62 3.53 -18.99
CA GLN A 308 34.47 2.43 -18.03
C GLN A 308 33.01 1.99 -17.85
N THR A 309 32.05 2.80 -18.30
CA THR A 309 30.62 2.49 -18.18
C THR A 309 30.22 1.46 -19.22
N ASP A 310 29.38 0.51 -18.80
CA ASP A 310 28.79 -0.50 -19.68
C ASP A 310 28.00 0.13 -20.85
N VAL A 311 28.06 -0.54 -22.01
CA VAL A 311 27.41 -0.08 -23.25
C VAL A 311 25.89 -0.03 -23.10
N THR A 312 25.29 -0.99 -22.39
CA THR A 312 23.83 -1.03 -22.20
C THR A 312 23.34 0.14 -21.35
N LEU A 313 24.11 0.48 -20.31
CA LEU A 313 23.84 1.61 -19.43
C LEU A 313 23.99 2.95 -20.17
N LYS A 314 25.02 3.09 -21.03
CA LYS A 314 25.18 4.27 -21.89
C LYS A 314 24.01 4.46 -22.84
N SER A 315 23.58 3.38 -23.51
CA SER A 315 22.44 3.45 -24.43
C SER A 315 21.17 3.90 -23.70
N LYS A 316 20.85 3.26 -22.56
CA LYS A 316 19.69 3.64 -21.74
C LYS A 316 19.76 5.09 -21.25
N ALA A 317 20.95 5.55 -20.83
CA ALA A 317 21.15 6.93 -20.41
C ALA A 317 20.94 7.92 -21.56
N LYS A 318 21.43 7.63 -22.77
CA LYS A 318 21.19 8.45 -23.97
C LYS A 318 19.71 8.50 -24.33
N ASP A 319 19.05 7.34 -24.35
CA ASP A 319 17.63 7.24 -24.69
C ASP A 319 16.78 8.04 -23.70
N GLN A 320 16.99 7.83 -22.40
CA GLN A 320 16.29 8.58 -21.36
C GLN A 320 16.56 10.08 -21.47
N PHE A 321 17.82 10.49 -21.61
CA PHE A 321 18.19 11.90 -21.77
C PHE A 321 17.41 12.55 -22.92
N ALA A 322 17.28 11.89 -24.07
CA ALA A 322 16.49 12.41 -25.19
C ALA A 322 15.00 12.53 -24.87
N PHE A 323 14.41 11.56 -24.15
CA PHE A 323 12.99 11.60 -23.77
C PHE A 323 12.65 12.71 -22.76
N GLU A 324 13.61 13.13 -21.95
CA GLU A 324 13.36 14.15 -20.91
C GLU A 324 12.98 15.52 -21.50
N PHE A 325 13.38 15.85 -22.74
CA PHE A 325 13.12 17.14 -23.38
C PHE A 325 11.73 17.27 -24.04
N ILE A 326 10.88 16.25 -23.95
CA ILE A 326 9.52 16.31 -24.52
C ILE A 326 8.63 17.32 -23.77
N GLU A 327 8.83 17.46 -22.46
CA GLU A 327 7.97 18.29 -21.59
C GLU A 327 8.72 19.47 -20.96
N THR A 328 9.91 19.83 -21.47
CA THR A 328 10.75 20.86 -20.86
C THR A 328 10.34 22.28 -21.23
N LYS A 329 10.76 23.22 -20.37
CA LYS A 329 10.65 24.65 -20.64
C LYS A 329 11.88 25.08 -21.42
N ARG A 330 11.69 25.87 -22.48
CA ARG A 330 12.78 26.44 -23.29
C ARG A 330 13.95 27.05 -22.50
N ALA A 331 13.65 27.75 -21.39
CA ALA A 331 14.69 28.34 -20.54
C ALA A 331 15.59 27.30 -19.85
N PHE A 332 15.05 26.12 -19.55
CA PHE A 332 15.79 24.99 -19.01
C PHE A 332 16.69 24.38 -20.10
N ASP A 333 16.17 24.20 -21.31
CA ASP A 333 16.92 23.67 -22.46
C ASP A 333 18.12 24.56 -22.80
N GLU A 334 17.92 25.88 -22.81
CA GLU A 334 19.00 26.86 -23.01
C GLU A 334 20.08 26.75 -21.93
N ALA A 335 19.70 26.49 -20.67
CA ALA A 335 20.64 26.29 -19.57
C ALA A 335 21.41 24.96 -19.70
N VAL A 336 20.74 23.89 -20.14
CA VAL A 336 21.34 22.59 -20.43
C VAL A 336 22.37 22.73 -21.56
N THR A 337 22.00 23.34 -22.69
CA THR A 337 22.91 23.56 -23.83
C THR A 337 24.14 24.35 -23.42
N LYS A 338 23.97 25.42 -22.63
CA LYS A 338 25.08 26.21 -22.09
C LYS A 338 26.02 25.38 -21.21
N ARG A 339 25.48 24.45 -20.42
CA ARG A 339 26.29 23.54 -19.57
C ARG A 339 26.98 22.46 -20.40
N LEU A 340 26.34 21.92 -21.43
CA LEU A 340 26.97 21.02 -22.40
C LEU A 340 28.14 21.69 -23.13
N ASP A 341 28.00 22.96 -23.53
CA ASP A 341 29.10 23.73 -24.14
C ASP A 341 30.29 23.91 -23.19
N ALA A 342 30.05 24.03 -21.88
CA ALA A 342 31.11 24.07 -20.89
C ALA A 342 31.86 22.71 -20.79
N TRP A 343 31.13 21.60 -20.82
CA TRP A 343 31.72 20.26 -20.87
C TRP A 343 32.50 20.02 -22.17
N HIS A 344 31.95 20.41 -23.32
CA HIS A 344 32.61 20.30 -24.61
C HIS A 344 33.96 21.04 -24.61
N ARG A 345 33.98 22.31 -24.16
CA ARG A 345 35.22 23.08 -24.02
C ARG A 345 36.24 22.39 -23.11
N THR A 346 35.79 21.89 -21.96
CA THR A 346 36.65 21.17 -21.01
C THR A 346 37.28 19.93 -21.65
N PHE A 347 36.53 19.15 -22.43
CA PHE A 347 37.07 17.97 -23.11
C PHE A 347 38.02 18.31 -24.26
N VAL A 348 37.75 19.38 -25.01
CA VAL A 348 38.66 19.87 -26.06
C VAL A 348 39.98 20.34 -25.46
N GLU A 349 39.94 21.15 -24.41
CA GLU A 349 41.14 21.65 -23.72
C GLU A 349 41.99 20.51 -23.13
N ALA A 350 41.34 19.43 -22.70
CA ALA A 350 42.00 18.24 -22.17
C ALA A 350 42.38 17.20 -23.24
N ASN A 351 42.24 17.51 -24.54
CA ASN A 351 42.51 16.61 -25.68
C ASN A 351 41.71 15.28 -25.67
N TYR A 352 40.50 15.26 -25.11
CA TYR A 352 39.60 14.10 -25.14
C TYR A 352 38.60 14.22 -26.31
N THR A 353 39.07 14.01 -27.54
CA THR A 353 38.29 14.17 -28.78
C THR A 353 37.02 13.33 -28.81
N ASP A 354 37.08 12.07 -28.36
CA ASP A 354 35.94 11.15 -28.39
C ASP A 354 34.83 11.59 -27.42
N ARG A 355 35.21 12.13 -26.25
CA ARG A 355 34.26 12.66 -25.26
C ARG A 355 33.65 13.97 -25.72
N ALA A 356 34.43 14.84 -26.36
CA ALA A 356 33.92 16.06 -26.97
C ALA A 356 32.87 15.73 -28.04
N SER A 357 33.14 14.77 -28.93
CA SER A 357 32.16 14.30 -29.92
C SER A 357 30.88 13.77 -29.27
N THR A 358 31.01 13.01 -28.18
CA THR A 358 29.86 12.48 -27.44
C THR A 358 28.99 13.59 -26.83
N VAL A 359 29.60 14.65 -26.31
CA VAL A 359 28.86 15.81 -25.78
C VAL A 359 28.16 16.57 -26.91
N GLU A 360 28.79 16.67 -28.09
CA GLU A 360 28.16 17.29 -29.26
C GLU A 360 26.96 16.47 -29.76
N GLU A 361 27.04 15.14 -29.74
CA GLU A 361 25.87 14.27 -29.96
C GLU A 361 24.75 14.55 -28.96
N MET A 362 25.08 14.70 -27.67
CA MET A 362 24.08 15.02 -26.64
C MET A 362 23.41 16.37 -26.89
N LYS A 363 24.14 17.38 -27.37
CA LYS A 363 23.56 18.69 -27.73
C LYS A 363 22.52 18.56 -28.84
N ASN A 364 22.83 17.76 -29.87
CA ASN A 364 21.88 17.52 -30.96
C ASN A 364 20.57 16.87 -30.47
N LEU A 365 20.59 16.11 -29.36
CA LEU A 365 19.38 15.53 -28.77
C LEU A 365 18.48 16.57 -28.08
N VAL A 366 19.05 17.69 -27.62
CA VAL A 366 18.30 18.80 -27.01
C VAL A 366 17.62 19.65 -28.09
N ASP A 367 18.25 19.79 -29.26
CA ASP A 367 17.80 20.65 -30.35
C ASP A 367 16.76 20.00 -31.30
N ILE A 368 16.38 18.73 -31.11
CA ILE A 368 15.36 18.06 -31.92
C ILE A 368 13.97 18.37 -31.34
N PRO A 369 13.13 19.19 -32.02
CA PRO A 369 11.74 19.33 -31.63
C PRO A 369 11.02 18.01 -31.94
N PHE A 370 10.50 17.34 -30.91
CA PHE A 370 9.57 16.22 -31.05
C PHE A 370 8.12 16.70 -31.11
#